data_AF-A0A438I539-F1
#
_entry.id   AF-A0A438I539-F1
#
_cell.length_a   1.000
_cell.length_b   1.000
_cell.length_c   1.000
_cell.angle_alpha   90.00
_cell.angle_beta   90.00
_cell.angle_gamma   90.00
#
_symmetry.space_group_name_H-M   'P 1'
#
loop_
_entity.id
_entity.type
_entity.pdbx_description
1 polymer ?
#
loop_
_entity_poly.entity_id
_entity_poly.type
_entity_poly.pdbx_seq_one_letter_code
_entity_poly.pdbx_strand_id
1 'polypeptide(L)'
;MQILHFDIKPHNILLDEDFTPKVSDFGLAKFYSTNESVVSLTAARGTLGYIAPKLFYKNVGHVSYKADVYSFGMLLMEMVGKQRHFSRHQEQDPSELFFPSWIYDRIEQGEDMKIGDVTEDEKKHIWKMVIVALWCAQMKPMDRPSMSKALDMLDGDVELLELPPKPTLYSHEISALDRGEQTNGGSNFLT
;
A
#
# COMPACT_ATOMS: atom_id res chain seq x y z
N MET A 1 -2.84 -26.42 3.63
CA MET A 1 -3.97 -25.53 3.30
C MET A 1 -3.56 -24.12 3.68
N GLN A 2 -3.71 -23.15 2.78
CA GLN A 2 -3.41 -21.74 3.03
C GLN A 2 -4.67 -20.89 2.81
N ILE A 3 -4.71 -19.71 3.42
CA ILE A 3 -5.84 -18.78 3.38
C ILE A 3 -5.37 -17.47 2.76
N LEU A 4 -6.10 -16.98 1.76
CA LEU A 4 -6.02 -15.60 1.27
C LEU A 4 -7.16 -14.81 1.88
N HIS A 5 -6.86 -13.66 2.47
CA HIS A 5 -7.84 -12.83 3.17
C HIS A 5 -8.62 -11.91 2.21
N PHE A 6 -7.91 -11.24 1.31
CA PHE A 6 -8.38 -10.23 0.34
C PHE A 6 -8.94 -8.94 0.92
N ASP A 7 -9.12 -8.82 2.23
CA ASP A 7 -9.62 -7.59 2.86
C ASP A 7 -8.80 -7.13 4.07
N ILE A 8 -7.47 -7.17 3.97
CA ILE A 8 -6.59 -6.62 5.02
C ILE A 8 -6.66 -5.09 4.97
N LYS A 9 -7.17 -4.47 6.04
CA LYS A 9 -7.33 -3.03 6.22
C LYS A 9 -7.50 -2.70 7.71
N PRO A 10 -7.28 -1.46 8.17
CA PRO A 10 -7.41 -1.10 9.58
C PRO A 10 -8.75 -1.48 10.21
N HIS A 11 -9.87 -1.31 9.48
CA HIS A 11 -11.22 -1.65 9.96
C HIS A 11 -11.40 -3.14 10.29
N ASN A 12 -10.58 -4.01 9.70
CA ASN A 12 -10.63 -5.46 9.91
C ASN A 12 -9.54 -5.93 10.89
N ILE A 13 -8.75 -5.02 11.48
CA ILE A 13 -7.84 -5.32 12.58
C ILE A 13 -8.50 -4.87 13.88
N LEU A 14 -8.99 -5.84 14.64
CA LEU A 14 -9.58 -5.61 15.95
C LEU A 14 -8.47 -5.60 17.01
N LEU A 15 -8.73 -4.93 18.13
CA LEU A 15 -7.86 -4.91 19.30
C LEU A 15 -8.61 -5.56 20.45
N ASP A 16 -7.96 -6.47 21.17
CA ASP A 16 -8.49 -6.99 22.43
C ASP A 16 -8.15 -6.07 23.62
N GLU A 17 -8.47 -6.53 24.83
CA GLU A 17 -8.29 -5.77 26.08
C GLU A 17 -6.82 -5.38 26.33
N ASP A 18 -5.87 -6.17 25.81
CA ASP A 18 -4.43 -5.93 25.92
C ASP A 18 -3.87 -5.17 24.70
N PHE A 19 -4.74 -4.60 23.86
CA PHE A 19 -4.37 -3.96 22.59
C PHE A 19 -3.64 -4.90 21.62
N THR A 20 -3.83 -6.22 21.73
CA THR A 20 -3.26 -7.18 20.79
C THR A 20 -4.07 -7.20 19.49
N PRO A 21 -3.44 -6.97 18.31
CA PRO A 21 -4.15 -6.94 17.05
C PRO A 21 -4.62 -8.33 16.60
N LYS A 22 -5.87 -8.42 16.15
CA LYS A 22 -6.50 -9.64 15.61
C LYS A 22 -7.13 -9.36 14.24
N VAL A 23 -6.74 -10.15 13.24
CA VAL A 23 -7.34 -10.10 11.91
C VAL A 23 -8.76 -10.66 11.97
N SER A 24 -9.71 -9.95 11.38
CA SER A 24 -11.13 -10.28 11.35
C SER A 24 -11.72 -10.14 9.94
N ASP A 25 -12.99 -10.50 9.78
CA ASP A 25 -13.74 -10.43 8.51
C ASP A 25 -13.16 -11.27 7.35
N PHE A 26 -13.33 -12.59 7.48
CA PHE A 26 -12.97 -13.56 6.45
C PHE A 26 -14.06 -13.72 5.35
N GLY A 27 -15.00 -12.78 5.22
CA GLY A 27 -16.12 -12.89 4.27
C GLY A 27 -15.68 -12.99 2.80
N LEU A 28 -14.50 -12.44 2.48
CA LEU A 28 -13.91 -12.52 1.14
C LEU A 28 -12.87 -13.64 0.98
N ALA A 29 -12.51 -14.32 2.06
CA ALA A 29 -11.36 -15.20 2.12
C ALA A 29 -11.50 -16.44 1.21
N LYS A 30 -10.36 -17.00 0.83
CA LYS A 30 -10.27 -18.22 0.00
C LYS A 30 -9.22 -19.18 0.50
N PHE A 31 -9.58 -20.45 0.51
CA PHE A 31 -8.66 -21.56 0.73
C PHE A 31 -7.98 -21.96 -0.57
N TYR A 32 -6.72 -22.37 -0.47
CA TYR A 32 -6.01 -22.97 -1.59
C TYR A 32 -5.03 -24.04 -1.11
N SER A 33 -4.71 -24.96 -2.03
CA SER A 33 -3.80 -26.07 -1.75
C SER A 33 -2.38 -25.55 -1.60
N THR A 34 -1.61 -26.11 -0.66
CA THR A 34 -0.18 -25.77 -0.48
C THR A 34 0.66 -26.09 -1.73
N ASN A 35 0.15 -26.92 -2.64
CA ASN A 35 0.82 -27.27 -3.89
C ASN A 35 0.53 -26.27 -5.02
N GLU A 36 -0.47 -25.39 -4.85
CA GLU A 36 -0.84 -24.37 -5.81
C GLU A 36 -0.46 -23.02 -5.20
N SER A 37 0.49 -22.30 -5.78
CA SER A 37 0.87 -20.98 -5.26
C SER A 37 -0.14 -19.88 -5.60
N VAL A 38 -1.21 -20.22 -6.34
CA VAL A 38 -2.12 -19.24 -6.90
C VAL A 38 -3.57 -19.68 -7.06
N VAL A 39 -4.49 -18.72 -6.87
CA VAL A 39 -5.94 -18.91 -7.04
C VAL A 39 -6.44 -18.11 -8.23
N SER A 40 -7.24 -18.74 -9.10
CA SER A 40 -7.95 -18.04 -10.16
C SER A 40 -9.19 -17.32 -9.59
N LEU A 41 -9.23 -15.99 -9.73
CA LEU A 41 -10.37 -15.17 -9.33
C LEU A 41 -11.15 -14.71 -10.57
N THR A 42 -12.47 -14.88 -10.53
CA THR A 42 -13.40 -14.46 -11.60
C THR A 42 -13.68 -12.95 -11.60
N ALA A 43 -13.43 -12.28 -10.48
CA ALA A 43 -13.56 -10.84 -10.33
C ALA A 43 -12.59 -10.32 -9.26
N ALA A 44 -12.26 -9.03 -9.32
CA ALA A 44 -11.50 -8.40 -8.25
C ALA A 44 -12.29 -8.36 -6.95
N ARG A 45 -11.61 -8.62 -5.83
CA ARG A 45 -12.16 -8.61 -4.47
C ARG A 45 -11.29 -7.73 -3.57
N GLY A 46 -11.89 -7.18 -2.53
CA GLY A 46 -11.25 -6.35 -1.52
C GLY A 46 -11.80 -4.92 -1.48
N THR A 47 -11.20 -4.09 -0.62
CA THR A 47 -11.56 -2.69 -0.44
C THR A 47 -10.70 -1.76 -1.30
N LEU A 48 -11.33 -0.84 -2.05
CA LEU A 48 -10.63 0.17 -2.85
C LEU A 48 -9.60 0.92 -1.99
N GLY A 49 -8.38 1.11 -2.51
CA GLY A 49 -7.24 1.65 -1.76
C GLY A 49 -6.31 0.59 -1.15
N TYR A 50 -6.79 -0.64 -0.92
CA TYR A 50 -5.97 -1.76 -0.43
C TYR A 50 -5.83 -2.90 -1.44
N ILE A 51 -6.56 -2.83 -2.57
CA ILE A 51 -6.49 -3.84 -3.63
C ILE A 51 -5.20 -3.65 -4.44
N ALA A 52 -4.44 -4.73 -4.58
CA ALA A 52 -3.24 -4.74 -5.40
C ALA A 52 -3.51 -4.38 -6.89
N PRO A 53 -2.61 -3.63 -7.56
CA PRO A 53 -2.80 -3.19 -8.94
C PRO A 53 -3.00 -4.34 -9.92
N LYS A 54 -4.19 -4.39 -10.54
CA LYS A 54 -4.62 -5.51 -11.41
C LYS A 54 -3.74 -5.69 -12.65
N LEU A 55 -3.05 -4.65 -13.12
CA LEU A 55 -2.25 -4.68 -14.35
C LEU A 55 -1.20 -5.80 -14.34
N PHE A 56 -0.64 -6.10 -13.17
CA PHE A 56 0.35 -7.17 -12.99
C PHE A 56 -0.25 -8.56 -12.73
N TYR A 57 -1.56 -8.64 -12.51
CA TYR A 57 -2.29 -9.89 -12.32
C TYR A 57 -3.05 -10.34 -13.57
N LYS A 58 -3.35 -9.41 -14.50
CA LYS A 58 -4.10 -9.68 -15.73
C LYS A 58 -3.40 -10.62 -16.72
N ASN A 59 -2.06 -10.58 -16.80
CA ASN A 59 -1.31 -11.49 -17.68
C ASN A 59 -1.08 -12.88 -17.06
N VAL A 60 -1.46 -13.07 -15.79
CA VAL A 60 -1.21 -14.31 -15.05
C VAL A 60 -2.52 -15.02 -14.71
N GLY A 61 -3.69 -14.36 -14.62
CA GLY A 61 -4.97 -15.02 -14.31
C GLY A 61 -5.06 -15.57 -12.88
N HIS A 62 -4.17 -15.10 -12.01
CA HIS A 62 -3.70 -15.85 -10.86
C HIS A 62 -3.35 -14.86 -9.74
N VAL A 63 -4.17 -14.83 -8.67
CA VAL A 63 -3.98 -14.02 -7.47
C VAL A 63 -3.39 -14.86 -6.34
N SER A 64 -2.22 -14.45 -5.84
CA SER A 64 -1.46 -15.16 -4.79
C SER A 64 -1.51 -14.42 -3.45
N TYR A 65 -0.87 -14.98 -2.42
CA TYR A 65 -0.67 -14.33 -1.11
C TYR A 65 -0.02 -12.94 -1.19
N LYS A 66 0.64 -12.60 -2.31
CA LYS A 66 1.19 -11.26 -2.57
C LYS A 66 0.13 -10.17 -2.66
N ALA A 67 -1.14 -10.52 -2.87
CA ALA A 67 -2.25 -9.58 -2.78
C ALA A 67 -2.43 -9.07 -1.33
N ASP A 68 -2.47 -9.99 -0.36
CA ASP A 68 -2.60 -9.64 1.06
C ASP A 68 -1.36 -8.89 1.58
N VAL A 69 -0.17 -9.24 1.09
CA VAL A 69 1.06 -8.47 1.39
C VAL A 69 0.92 -7.02 0.96
N TYR A 70 0.34 -6.75 -0.21
CA TYR A 70 0.13 -5.37 -0.67
C TYR A 70 -0.87 -4.63 0.21
N SER A 71 -2.00 -5.28 0.53
CA SER A 71 -3.00 -4.71 1.43
C SER A 71 -2.41 -4.39 2.82
N PHE A 72 -1.51 -5.24 3.32
CA PHE A 72 -0.73 -4.98 4.54
C PHE A 72 0.19 -3.75 4.40
N GLY A 73 0.89 -3.59 3.28
CA GLY A 73 1.69 -2.38 3.01
C GLY A 73 0.84 -1.10 3.03
N MET A 74 -0.35 -1.14 2.44
CA MET A 74 -1.28 -0.01 2.48
C MET A 74 -1.81 0.28 3.90
N LEU A 75 -2.06 -0.76 4.69
CA LEU A 75 -2.44 -0.64 6.09
C LEU A 75 -1.34 0.07 6.91
N LEU A 76 -0.08 -0.35 6.77
CA LEU A 76 1.06 0.29 7.45
C LEU A 76 1.21 1.76 7.02
N MET A 77 1.05 2.06 5.74
CA MET A 77 1.08 3.44 5.23
C MET A 77 0.00 4.32 5.87
N GLU A 78 -1.21 3.81 6.04
CA GLU A 78 -2.28 4.55 6.69
C GLU A 78 -2.00 4.79 8.18
N MET A 79 -1.41 3.83 8.88
CA MET A 79 -1.00 4.00 10.29
C MET A 79 -0.01 5.16 10.42
N VAL A 80 1.01 5.19 9.56
CA VAL A 80 2.01 6.28 9.53
C VAL A 80 1.37 7.62 9.14
N GLY A 81 0.51 7.62 8.13
CA GLY A 81 -0.19 8.83 7.65
C GLY A 81 -1.12 9.44 8.71
N LYS A 82 -1.86 8.60 9.44
CA LYS A 82 -2.73 9.07 10.53
C LYS A 82 -1.93 9.65 11.70
N GLN A 83 -0.78 9.07 12.04
CA GLN A 83 0.12 9.63 13.07
C GLN A 83 0.60 11.05 12.71
N ARG A 84 0.84 11.31 11.42
CA ARG A 84 1.14 12.66 10.91
C ARG A 84 -0.01 13.64 11.12
N HIS A 85 -1.25 13.20 10.92
CA HIS A 85 -2.44 14.06 11.03
C HIS A 85 -2.84 14.35 12.47
N PHE A 86 -2.65 13.41 13.40
CA PHE A 86 -2.81 13.70 14.83
C PHE A 86 -1.82 14.78 15.32
N SER A 87 -0.64 14.84 14.71
CA SER A 87 0.40 15.83 15.05
C SER A 87 0.19 17.20 14.41
N ARG A 88 -0.69 17.32 13.39
CA ARG A 88 -0.89 18.54 12.62
C ARG A 88 -2.39 18.85 12.59
N HIS A 89 -2.83 19.77 13.44
CA HIS A 89 -4.19 20.32 13.45
C HIS A 89 -4.51 21.10 12.16
N GLN A 90 -4.54 20.46 10.99
CA GLN A 90 -4.87 21.14 9.74
C GLN A 90 -5.68 20.26 8.80
N GLU A 91 -6.67 20.92 8.18
CA GLU A 91 -7.70 20.36 7.32
C GLU A 91 -7.15 19.66 6.07
N GLN A 92 -7.97 18.73 5.58
CA GLN A 92 -7.68 17.73 4.56
C GLN A 92 -7.30 18.37 3.20
N ASP A 93 -6.19 17.93 2.62
CA ASP A 93 -5.99 17.98 1.17
C ASP A 93 -6.26 16.58 0.57
N PRO A 94 -7.37 16.38 -0.17
CA PRO A 94 -7.73 15.11 -0.78
C PRO A 94 -6.73 14.62 -1.84
N SER A 95 -5.79 15.45 -2.28
CA SER A 95 -4.77 15.08 -3.28
C SER A 95 -3.66 14.17 -2.71
N GLU A 96 -3.56 14.02 -1.39
CA GLU A 96 -2.60 13.11 -0.73
C GLU A 96 -3.04 11.63 -0.73
N LEU A 97 -4.18 11.29 -1.34
CA LEU A 97 -4.81 9.98 -1.24
C LEU A 97 -4.18 8.85 -2.08
N PHE A 98 -3.18 9.10 -2.91
CA PHE A 98 -2.73 8.11 -3.90
C PHE A 98 -1.22 7.90 -3.94
N PHE A 99 -0.79 6.83 -3.25
CA PHE A 99 0.57 6.30 -3.16
C PHE A 99 1.59 7.32 -2.59
N PRO A 100 2.54 6.90 -1.74
CA PRO A 100 3.37 7.87 -1.03
C PRO A 100 4.52 8.37 -1.90
N SER A 101 4.23 8.93 -3.09
CA SER A 101 5.23 9.68 -3.88
C SER A 101 5.90 10.74 -3.02
N TRP A 102 5.10 11.43 -2.19
CA TRP A 102 5.56 12.38 -1.19
C TRP A 102 6.57 11.80 -0.19
N ILE A 103 6.52 10.49 0.13
CA ILE A 103 7.52 9.86 1.01
C ILE A 103 8.86 9.76 0.28
N TYR A 104 8.85 9.33 -0.98
CA TYR A 104 10.06 9.22 -1.78
C TYR A 104 10.73 10.57 -2.01
N ASP A 105 9.94 11.61 -2.30
CA ASP A 105 10.47 12.96 -2.51
C ASP A 105 11.11 13.51 -1.23
N ARG A 106 10.54 13.16 -0.07
CA ARG A 106 11.03 13.61 1.24
C ARG A 106 12.27 12.87 1.71
N ILE A 107 12.33 11.56 1.44
CA ILE A 107 13.55 10.75 1.57
C ILE A 107 14.68 11.35 0.74
N GLU A 108 14.41 11.69 -0.52
CA GLU A 108 15.44 12.25 -1.42
C GLU A 108 15.92 13.63 -1.00
N GLN A 109 15.05 14.43 -0.38
CA GLN A 109 15.38 15.75 0.14
C GLN A 109 16.16 15.70 1.46
N GLY A 110 16.36 14.50 2.03
CA GLY A 110 17.02 14.34 3.33
C GLY A 110 16.28 15.05 4.47
N GLU A 111 15.00 15.35 4.28
CA GLU A 111 14.19 15.98 5.31
C GLU A 111 13.88 14.93 6.38
N ASP A 112 14.25 15.24 7.63
CA ASP A 112 13.77 14.46 8.76
C ASP A 112 12.24 14.49 8.73
N MET A 113 11.64 13.31 8.82
CA MET A 113 10.19 13.16 8.71
C MET A 113 9.59 13.93 9.89
N LYS A 114 9.08 15.15 9.66
CA LYS A 114 8.51 16.02 10.72
C LYS A 114 7.25 15.38 11.28
N ILE A 115 7.44 14.39 12.13
CA ILE A 115 6.44 13.61 12.84
C ILE A 115 6.40 14.19 14.25
N GLY A 116 5.59 15.23 14.47
CA GLY A 116 5.29 15.74 15.82
C GLY A 116 6.46 15.84 16.81
N ASP A 117 6.15 15.60 18.08
CA ASP A 117 7.10 15.50 19.18
C ASP A 117 7.25 14.01 19.54
N VAL A 118 7.95 13.25 18.68
CA VAL A 118 8.22 11.82 18.88
C VAL A 118 9.68 11.60 19.29
N THR A 119 9.90 10.59 20.13
CA THR A 119 11.23 10.15 20.54
C THR A 119 12.01 9.58 19.36
N GLU A 120 13.35 9.57 19.45
CA GLU A 120 14.21 9.00 18.42
C GLU A 120 13.92 7.50 18.19
N ASP A 121 13.57 6.75 19.23
CA ASP A 121 13.16 5.35 19.10
C ASP A 121 11.84 5.21 18.33
N GLU A 122 10.85 6.07 18.59
CA GLU A 122 9.61 6.10 17.79
C GLU A 122 9.88 6.46 16.33
N LYS A 123 10.79 7.40 16.05
CA LYS A 123 11.20 7.71 14.66
C LYS A 123 11.76 6.48 13.97
N LYS A 124 12.60 5.69 14.64
CA LYS A 124 13.14 4.44 14.08
C LYS A 124 12.03 3.45 13.73
N HIS A 125 11.05 3.26 14.63
CA HIS A 125 9.91 2.37 14.36
C HIS A 125 9.08 2.85 13.16
N ILE A 126 8.82 4.15 13.08
CA ILE A 126 8.07 4.73 11.96
C ILE A 126 8.84 4.56 10.65
N TRP A 127 10.15 4.81 10.65
CA TRP A 127 11.00 4.57 9.48
C TRP A 127 10.99 3.11 9.03
N LYS A 128 11.06 2.15 9.96
CA LYS A 128 10.89 0.72 9.64
C LYS A 128 9.54 0.44 9.00
N MET A 129 8.45 0.94 9.59
CA MET A 129 7.11 0.78 9.03
C MET A 129 7.02 1.37 7.62
N VAL A 130 7.63 2.53 7.39
CA VAL A 130 7.66 3.18 6.07
C VAL A 130 8.36 2.31 5.04
N ILE A 131 9.59 1.87 5.32
CA ILE A 131 10.38 1.07 4.37
C ILE A 131 9.69 -0.26 4.07
N VAL A 132 9.22 -0.98 5.10
CA VAL A 132 8.52 -2.27 4.94
C VAL A 132 7.25 -2.10 4.13
N ALA A 133 6.48 -1.04 4.39
CA ALA A 133 5.26 -0.78 3.65
C ALA A 133 5.53 -0.45 2.17
N LEU A 134 6.58 0.33 1.86
CA LEU A 134 6.99 0.59 0.47
C LEU A 134 7.40 -0.70 -0.26
N TRP A 135 8.05 -1.64 0.42
CA TRP A 135 8.38 -2.97 -0.12
C TRP A 135 7.12 -3.80 -0.38
N CYS A 136 6.19 -3.80 0.57
CA CYS A 136 4.93 -4.52 0.47
C CYS A 136 4.02 -3.94 -0.64
N ALA A 137 4.04 -2.62 -0.83
CA ALA A 137 3.22 -1.89 -1.79
C ALA A 137 3.82 -1.85 -3.22
N GLN A 138 4.87 -2.62 -3.51
CA GLN A 138 5.45 -2.67 -4.85
C GLN A 138 4.42 -3.10 -5.91
N MET A 139 4.51 -2.48 -7.10
CA MET A 139 3.55 -2.72 -8.18
C MET A 139 3.60 -4.17 -8.68
N LYS A 140 4.80 -4.71 -8.86
CA LYS A 140 5.01 -6.11 -9.28
C LYS A 140 4.89 -7.05 -8.06
N PRO A 141 4.08 -8.12 -8.14
CA PRO A 141 3.93 -9.06 -7.02
C PRO A 141 5.21 -9.78 -6.62
N MET A 142 6.12 -10.01 -7.56
CA MET A 142 7.38 -10.72 -7.31
C MET A 142 8.36 -9.91 -6.46
N ASP A 143 8.31 -8.57 -6.56
CA ASP A 143 9.21 -7.67 -5.85
C ASP A 143 8.77 -7.46 -4.39
N ARG A 144 7.53 -7.84 -4.05
CA ARG A 144 7.03 -7.78 -2.67
C ARG A 144 7.67 -8.89 -1.82
N PRO A 145 8.00 -8.64 -0.54
CA PRO A 145 8.48 -9.68 0.36
C PRO A 145 7.38 -10.73 0.67
N SER A 146 7.75 -11.83 1.33
CA SER A 146 6.78 -12.66 2.04
C SER A 146 6.36 -11.96 3.34
N MET A 147 5.23 -12.36 3.93
CA MET A 147 4.83 -11.84 5.25
C MET A 147 5.87 -12.16 6.33
N SER A 148 6.52 -13.34 6.28
CA SER A 148 7.60 -13.67 7.21
C SER A 148 8.78 -12.72 7.07
N LYS A 149 9.19 -12.40 5.83
CA LYS A 149 10.29 -11.48 5.58
C LYS A 149 9.93 -10.06 6.00
N ALA A 150 8.69 -9.62 5.78
CA ALA A 150 8.21 -8.33 6.26
C ALA A 150 8.25 -8.25 7.79
N LEU A 151 7.91 -9.32 8.51
CA LEU A 151 8.06 -9.40 9.96
C LEU A 151 9.54 -9.29 10.38
N ASP A 152 10.43 -10.07 9.75
CA ASP A 152 11.87 -10.00 10.05
C ASP A 152 12.42 -8.56 9.85
N MET A 153 11.91 -7.84 8.85
CA MET A 153 12.30 -6.44 8.59
C MET A 153 11.74 -5.47 9.66
N LEU A 154 10.55 -5.73 10.20
CA LEU A 154 9.97 -4.92 11.27
C LEU A 154 10.68 -5.16 12.62
N ASP A 155 11.07 -6.40 12.89
CA ASP A 155 11.76 -6.79 14.13
C ASP A 155 13.24 -6.43 14.12
N GLY A 156 13.86 -6.34 12.93
CA GLY A 156 15.27 -6.00 12.75
C GLY A 156 15.63 -4.53 12.96
N ASP A 157 16.92 -4.24 12.73
CA ASP A 157 17.52 -2.90 12.82
C ASP A 157 17.18 -2.07 11.57
N VAL A 158 16.79 -0.81 11.78
CA VAL A 158 16.40 0.10 10.69
C VAL A 158 17.57 0.43 9.78
N GLU A 159 18.78 0.47 10.34
CA GLU A 159 20.04 0.79 9.67
C GLU A 159 20.43 -0.27 8.62
N LEU A 160 19.83 -1.47 8.67
CA LEU A 160 20.05 -2.56 7.72
C LEU A 160 19.01 -2.58 6.59
N LEU A 161 17.98 -1.73 6.66
CA LEU A 161 16.91 -1.71 5.67
C LEU A 161 17.25 -0.80 4.50
N GLU A 162 17.17 -1.36 3.30
CA GLU A 162 17.27 -0.60 2.06
C GLU A 162 15.90 -0.20 1.55
N LEU A 163 15.83 0.97 0.91
CA LEU A 163 14.61 1.42 0.25
C LEU A 163 14.35 0.61 -1.02
N PRO A 164 13.09 0.24 -1.29
CA PRO A 164 12.74 -0.39 -2.54
C PRO A 164 12.87 0.58 -3.71
N PRO A 165 13.04 0.08 -4.95
CA PRO A 165 13.03 0.92 -6.13
C PRO A 165 11.74 1.74 -6.23
N LYS A 166 11.87 2.99 -6.71
CA LYS A 166 10.70 3.82 -6.99
C LYS A 166 9.82 3.14 -8.05
N PRO A 167 8.49 3.05 -7.83
CA PRO A 167 7.63 2.47 -8.85
C PRO A 167 7.62 3.33 -10.11
N THR A 168 8.01 2.73 -11.22
CA THR A 168 8.24 3.40 -12.52
C THR A 168 6.96 3.79 -13.27
N LEU A 169 5.77 3.40 -12.78
CA LEU A 169 4.51 3.56 -13.52
C LEU A 169 3.85 4.95 -13.40
N TYR A 170 4.29 5.78 -12.45
CA TYR A 170 3.65 7.09 -12.23
C TYR A 170 3.92 8.12 -13.34
N SER A 171 5.01 7.98 -14.12
CA SER A 171 5.29 8.90 -15.22
C SER A 171 4.32 8.74 -16.41
N HIS A 172 3.76 7.55 -16.60
CA HIS A 172 2.90 7.26 -17.75
C HIS A 172 1.40 7.53 -17.48
N GLU A 173 0.93 7.47 -16.24
CA GLU A 173 -0.48 7.73 -15.92
C GLU A 173 -0.80 9.22 -15.78
N ILE A 174 0.11 10.04 -15.23
CA ILE A 174 -0.07 11.51 -15.21
C ILE A 174 -0.12 12.06 -16.63
N SER A 175 0.76 11.58 -17.52
CA SER A 175 0.73 11.99 -18.94
C SER A 175 -0.48 11.46 -19.71
N ALA A 176 -1.17 10.41 -19.23
CA ALA A 176 -2.38 9.88 -19.85
C ALA A 176 -3.65 10.60 -19.37
N LEU A 177 -3.70 11.04 -18.11
CA LEU A 177 -4.80 11.87 -17.59
C LEU A 177 -4.76 13.30 -18.19
N ASP A 178 -3.58 13.90 -18.33
CA ASP A 178 -3.43 15.23 -18.95
C ASP A 178 -3.77 15.25 -20.45
N ARG A 179 -3.71 14.11 -21.13
CA ARG A 179 -4.11 14.00 -22.55
C ARG A 179 -5.62 13.85 -22.75
N GLY A 180 -6.40 13.70 -21.69
CA GLY A 180 -7.85 13.45 -21.75
C GLY A 180 -8.73 14.70 -21.83
N GLU A 181 -8.22 15.90 -21.54
CA GLU A 181 -9.05 17.12 -21.45
C GLU A 181 -8.92 18.11 -22.62
N GLN A 182 -8.31 17.72 -23.74
CA GLN A 182 -8.23 18.58 -24.93
C GLN A 182 -8.79 17.94 -26.22
N THR A 183 -10.00 17.37 -26.19
CA THR A 183 -10.83 17.30 -27.41
C THR A 183 -12.32 17.32 -27.05
N ASN A 184 -12.90 18.52 -26.93
CA ASN A 184 -14.21 18.86 -27.52
C ASN A 184 -14.65 20.26 -27.07
N GLY A 185 -14.18 21.26 -27.80
CA GLY A 185 -14.65 22.63 -27.70
C GLY A 185 -14.34 23.35 -29.01
N GLY A 186 -15.28 23.32 -29.96
CA GLY A 186 -15.08 23.91 -31.28
C GLY A 186 -16.26 23.70 -32.20
N SER A 187 -17.30 24.49 -31.97
CA SER A 187 -18.47 24.76 -32.80
C SER A 187 -18.21 24.84 -34.32
N ASN A 188 -19.18 24.40 -35.13
CA ASN A 188 -19.84 25.32 -36.05
C ASN A 188 -21.20 24.84 -36.57
N PHE A 189 -22.02 25.86 -36.79
CA PHE A 189 -23.45 25.93 -37.04
C PHE A 189 -23.80 25.73 -38.54
N LEU A 190 -25.10 25.43 -38.74
CA LEU A 190 -25.99 25.83 -39.84
C LEU A 190 -26.13 24.94 -41.10
N THR A 191 -27.39 24.48 -41.22
CA THR A 191 -28.23 24.19 -42.41
C THR A 191 -27.79 23.11 -43.39
#